data_AF-A0A8H8IUN4-F1
#
_entry.id   AF-A0A8H8IUN4-F1
#
_cell.length_a   1.000
_cell.length_b   1.000
_cell.length_c   1.000
_cell.angle_alpha   90.00
_cell.angle_beta   90.00
_cell.angle_gamma   90.00
#
_symmetry.space_group_name_H-M   'P 1'
#
loop_
_entity.id
_entity.type
_entity.pdbx_description
1 polymer ?
#
loop_
_entity_poly.entity_id
_entity_poly.type
_entity_poly.pdbx_seq_one_letter_code
_entity_poly.pdbx_strand_id
1 'polypeptide(L)'
;MISTRFILTTLLALCSVSSAAPSVKHDLEARAASAKGWYSRAEAHPAGPSYIVDGSKLVVGVIRSTRGDPEHLTVSFFKPNVAIDSTGKVLSVKPSDFENIAALAITTAGLPSTGQFRYFLINDYSSIEQAHSDWPIHYVSATKSGVQHVNGVYGFDGKTTKLDPAVAGYQNLPKSLNDLLSLAVEAEKDNGAATGDSTMINKVKSVIQLD
;
A
#
# COMPACT_ATOMS: atom_id res chain seq x y z
N MET A 1 41.07 0.18 -71.42
CA MET A 1 40.95 -0.45 -70.10
C MET A 1 39.62 -0.02 -69.50
N ILE A 2 38.60 -0.88 -69.53
CA ILE A 2 37.24 -0.60 -69.08
C ILE A 2 37.10 -1.19 -67.67
N SER A 3 36.84 -0.34 -66.68
CA SER A 3 36.67 -0.74 -65.28
C SER A 3 35.19 -0.69 -64.92
N THR A 4 34.57 -1.87 -64.85
CA THR A 4 33.18 -2.07 -64.46
C THR A 4 33.10 -2.14 -62.93
N ARG A 5 32.41 -1.20 -62.28
CA ARG A 5 32.12 -1.23 -60.85
C ARG A 5 30.72 -1.77 -60.60
N PHE A 6 30.63 -2.89 -59.90
CA PHE A 6 29.39 -3.46 -59.34
C PHE A 6 28.94 -2.64 -58.12
N ILE A 7 27.69 -2.20 -58.12
CA ILE A 7 27.04 -1.59 -56.94
C ILE A 7 26.17 -2.68 -56.30
N LEU A 8 26.57 -3.10 -55.10
CA LEU A 8 25.85 -4.05 -54.27
C LEU A 8 24.94 -3.28 -53.30
N THR A 9 23.64 -3.26 -53.59
CA THR A 9 22.63 -2.59 -52.73
C THR A 9 22.19 -3.55 -51.64
N THR A 10 22.62 -3.33 -50.40
CA THR A 10 22.22 -4.13 -49.24
C THR A 10 20.86 -3.66 -48.72
N LEU A 11 19.87 -4.55 -48.75
CA LEU A 11 18.52 -4.32 -48.26
C LEU A 11 18.50 -4.55 -46.74
N LEU A 12 18.37 -3.50 -45.92
CA LEU A 12 18.16 -3.61 -44.47
C LEU A 12 16.66 -3.82 -44.20
N ALA A 13 16.30 -5.02 -43.74
CA ALA A 13 14.97 -5.30 -43.22
C ALA A 13 14.85 -4.76 -41.79
N LEU A 14 14.01 -3.73 -41.59
CA LEU A 14 13.59 -3.29 -40.26
C LEU A 14 12.59 -4.30 -39.68
N CYS A 15 13.04 -5.16 -38.79
CA CYS A 15 12.16 -5.91 -37.90
C CYS A 15 11.67 -4.97 -36.79
N SER A 16 10.45 -4.45 -36.93
CA SER A 16 9.74 -3.75 -35.86
C SER A 16 9.35 -4.75 -34.77
N VAL A 17 10.16 -4.88 -33.72
CA VAL A 17 9.80 -5.65 -32.53
C VAL A 17 8.76 -4.84 -31.76
N SER A 18 7.48 -5.15 -31.95
CA SER A 18 6.39 -4.62 -31.15
C SER A 18 6.47 -5.25 -29.76
N SER A 19 7.12 -4.56 -28.81
CA SER A 19 7.08 -4.93 -27.40
C SER A 19 5.70 -4.57 -26.86
N ALA A 20 4.82 -5.57 -26.76
CA ALA A 20 3.58 -5.44 -26.01
C ALA A 20 3.94 -5.30 -24.52
N ALA A 21 4.00 -4.07 -24.02
CA ALA A 21 4.17 -3.83 -22.60
C ALA A 21 3.02 -4.51 -21.85
N PRO A 22 3.29 -5.39 -20.86
CA PRO A 22 2.24 -5.94 -20.02
C PRO A 22 1.44 -4.80 -19.37
N SER A 23 0.12 -4.96 -19.33
CA SER A 23 -0.78 -3.98 -18.74
C SER A 23 -0.46 -3.84 -17.25
N VAL A 24 -0.08 -2.62 -16.81
CA VAL A 24 0.22 -2.26 -15.40
C VAL A 24 -0.83 -2.78 -14.42
N LYS A 25 -2.09 -2.95 -14.85
CA LYS A 25 -3.18 -3.50 -14.03
C LYS A 25 -2.95 -4.96 -13.63
N HIS A 26 -2.48 -5.79 -14.58
CA HIS A 26 -2.27 -7.22 -14.36
C HIS A 26 -1.11 -7.48 -13.38
N ASP A 27 -0.10 -6.61 -13.40
CA ASP A 27 1.06 -6.71 -12.52
C ASP A 27 0.70 -6.40 -11.06
N LEU A 28 -0.17 -5.42 -10.80
CA LEU A 28 -0.59 -5.08 -9.44
C LEU A 28 -1.42 -6.21 -8.81
N GLU A 29 -2.30 -6.86 -9.58
CA GLU A 29 -3.05 -8.04 -9.15
C GLU A 29 -2.14 -9.19 -8.73
N ALA A 30 -1.17 -9.52 -9.58
CA ALA A 30 -0.22 -10.60 -9.29
C ALA A 30 0.60 -10.30 -8.02
N ARG A 31 1.01 -9.04 -7.82
CA ARG A 31 1.76 -8.60 -6.63
C ARG A 31 0.94 -8.76 -5.36
N ALA A 32 -0.29 -8.25 -5.35
CA ALA A 32 -1.19 -8.34 -4.20
C ALA A 32 -1.53 -9.80 -3.87
N ALA A 33 -1.85 -10.60 -4.89
CA ALA A 33 -2.11 -12.03 -4.73
C ALA A 33 -0.91 -12.79 -4.16
N SER A 34 0.30 -12.45 -4.60
CA SER A 34 1.53 -13.05 -4.09
C SER A 34 1.82 -12.68 -2.65
N ALA A 35 1.55 -11.43 -2.24
CA ALA A 35 1.77 -10.95 -0.87
C ALA A 35 0.67 -11.36 0.11
N LYS A 36 -0.48 -11.85 -0.37
CA LYS A 36 -1.57 -12.30 0.51
C LYS A 36 -1.10 -13.37 1.50
N GLY A 37 -1.54 -13.25 2.75
CA GLY A 37 -1.09 -14.10 3.85
C GLY A 37 0.36 -13.83 4.27
N TRP A 38 0.91 -12.65 3.99
CA TRP A 38 2.25 -12.28 4.43
C TRP A 38 2.35 -12.33 5.96
N TYR A 39 1.28 -11.94 6.66
CA TYR A 39 1.27 -11.83 8.11
C TYR A 39 1.46 -13.19 8.79
N SER A 40 0.75 -14.23 8.32
CA SER A 40 0.90 -15.60 8.85
C SER A 40 2.24 -16.24 8.52
N ARG A 41 2.94 -15.74 7.50
CA ARG A 41 4.30 -16.16 7.12
C ARG A 41 5.40 -15.32 7.79
N ALA A 42 5.03 -14.23 8.47
CA ALA A 42 5.99 -13.36 9.11
C ALA A 42 6.52 -14.00 10.40
N GLU A 43 7.79 -13.74 10.69
CA GLU A 43 8.46 -14.26 11.88
C GLU A 43 8.71 -13.12 12.87
N ALA A 44 8.92 -13.45 14.15
CA ALA A 44 9.33 -12.43 15.12
C ALA A 44 10.69 -11.84 14.72
N HIS A 45 10.80 -10.50 14.67
CA HIS A 45 12.06 -9.86 14.36
C HIS A 45 13.05 -10.03 15.54
N PRO A 46 14.34 -10.36 15.30
CA PRO A 46 15.30 -10.60 16.38
C PRO A 46 15.47 -9.45 17.38
N ALA A 47 15.34 -8.20 16.91
CA ALA A 47 15.40 -7.03 17.78
C ALA A 47 14.15 -6.89 18.68
N GLY A 48 12.99 -7.44 18.27
CA GLY A 48 11.73 -7.34 19.01
C GLY A 48 11.47 -5.91 19.53
N PRO A 49 11.16 -5.73 20.83
CA PRO A 49 10.93 -4.41 21.43
C PRO A 49 12.12 -3.44 21.38
N SER A 50 13.35 -3.94 21.17
CA SER A 50 14.56 -3.11 21.05
C SER A 50 14.79 -2.54 19.65
N TYR A 51 13.89 -2.84 18.70
CA TYR A 51 13.95 -2.28 17.35
C TYR A 51 13.92 -0.74 17.37
N ILE A 52 14.80 -0.13 16.59
CA ILE A 52 14.89 1.32 16.45
C ILE A 52 14.06 1.74 15.24
N VAL A 53 12.95 2.43 15.50
CA VAL A 53 12.11 3.02 14.46
C VAL A 53 12.84 4.17 13.80
N ASP A 54 12.99 4.09 12.48
CA ASP A 54 13.69 5.07 11.66
C ASP A 54 12.75 5.51 10.53
N GLY A 55 12.28 6.77 10.61
CA GLY A 55 11.36 7.33 9.63
C GLY A 55 11.93 7.37 8.20
N SER A 56 13.26 7.41 8.03
CA SER A 56 13.89 7.37 6.70
C SER A 56 13.76 6.00 6.02
N LYS A 57 13.43 4.95 6.80
CA LYS A 57 13.20 3.58 6.31
C LYS A 57 11.72 3.27 6.13
N LEU A 58 10.81 4.16 6.51
CA LEU A 58 9.38 3.96 6.35
C LEU A 58 9.04 3.74 4.87
N VAL A 59 8.28 2.68 4.59
CA VAL A 59 7.74 2.37 3.26
C VAL A 59 6.27 2.76 3.22
N VAL A 60 5.50 2.29 4.20
CA VAL A 60 4.10 2.67 4.37
C VAL A 60 3.69 2.50 5.82
N GLY A 61 2.91 3.45 6.34
CA GLY A 61 2.16 3.31 7.58
C GLY A 61 0.66 3.35 7.29
N VAL A 62 -0.10 2.50 7.98
CA VAL A 62 -1.57 2.47 7.91
C VAL A 62 -2.14 2.70 9.29
N ILE A 63 -2.99 3.72 9.41
CA ILE A 63 -3.67 4.13 10.64
C ILE A 63 -5.17 4.06 10.39
N ARG A 64 -5.89 3.38 11.27
CA ARG A 64 -7.35 3.38 11.32
C ARG A 64 -7.81 4.40 12.35
N SER A 65 -8.63 5.36 11.94
CA SER A 65 -9.20 6.38 12.80
C SER A 65 -10.67 6.11 13.01
N THR A 66 -11.09 6.05 14.26
CA THR A 66 -12.50 6.01 14.69
C THR A 66 -12.75 7.08 15.74
N ARG A 67 -14.01 7.31 16.10
CA ARG A 67 -14.34 8.26 17.19
C ARG A 67 -13.74 7.84 18.55
N GLY A 68 -13.69 6.54 18.84
CA GLY A 68 -13.17 6.00 20.11
C GLY A 68 -11.66 5.80 20.14
N ASP A 69 -11.05 5.57 18.97
CA ASP A 69 -9.62 5.38 18.78
C ASP A 69 -9.19 6.10 17.48
N PRO A 70 -8.82 7.39 17.55
CA PRO A 70 -8.59 8.23 16.37
C PRO A 70 -7.26 7.94 15.66
N GLU A 71 -6.36 7.18 16.28
CA GLU A 71 -5.04 6.90 15.73
C GLU A 71 -4.68 5.43 15.90
N HIS A 72 -5.60 4.49 15.66
CA HIS A 72 -5.28 3.07 15.78
C HIS A 72 -4.22 2.68 14.74
N LEU A 73 -3.04 2.21 15.17
CA LEU A 73 -2.05 1.66 14.25
C LEU A 73 -2.58 0.34 13.70
N THR A 74 -2.71 0.21 12.38
CA THR A 74 -3.02 -1.07 11.73
C THR A 74 -1.73 -1.84 11.50
N VAL A 75 -0.79 -1.24 10.75
CA VAL A 75 0.52 -1.81 10.46
C VAL A 75 1.46 -0.73 9.92
N SER A 76 2.77 -0.93 10.04
CA SER A 76 3.77 -0.16 9.31
C SER A 76 4.89 -1.03 8.79
N PHE A 77 5.38 -0.72 7.60
CA PHE A 77 6.46 -1.44 6.94
C PHE A 77 7.70 -0.56 6.81
N PHE A 78 8.85 -1.12 7.16
CA PHE A 78 10.16 -0.46 7.14
C PHE A 78 11.17 -1.28 6.36
N LYS A 79 12.08 -0.62 5.65
CA LYS A 79 13.22 -1.28 5.02
C LYS A 79 14.16 -1.90 6.07
N PRO A 80 14.83 -3.02 5.76
CA PRO A 80 14.76 -3.75 4.48
C PRO A 80 13.52 -4.63 4.32
N ASN A 81 12.94 -5.17 5.39
CA ASN A 81 11.78 -6.07 5.34
C ASN A 81 11.14 -6.26 6.72
N VAL A 82 10.92 -5.16 7.44
CA VAL A 82 10.36 -5.16 8.79
C VAL A 82 8.91 -4.69 8.74
N ALA A 83 8.04 -5.33 9.51
CA ALA A 83 6.70 -4.84 9.81
C ALA A 83 6.52 -4.61 11.31
N ILE A 84 5.69 -3.65 11.68
CA ILE A 84 5.23 -3.43 13.05
C ILE A 84 3.71 -3.43 13.01
N ASP A 85 3.08 -4.36 13.72
CA ASP A 85 1.62 -4.55 13.70
C ASP A 85 0.88 -3.64 14.70
N SER A 86 -0.45 -3.80 14.78
CA SER A 86 -1.32 -3.02 15.66
C SER A 86 -1.08 -3.24 17.16
N THR A 87 -0.36 -4.30 17.53
CA THR A 87 0.04 -4.57 18.91
C THR A 87 1.45 -4.07 19.23
N GLY A 88 2.15 -3.48 18.27
CA GLY A 88 3.54 -3.05 18.42
C GLY A 88 4.55 -4.20 18.28
N LYS A 89 4.13 -5.39 17.84
CA LYS A 89 5.05 -6.50 17.62
C LYS A 89 5.86 -6.23 16.36
N VAL A 90 7.17 -6.42 16.48
CA VAL A 90 8.12 -6.24 15.37
C VAL A 90 8.32 -7.57 14.67
N LEU A 91 8.11 -7.57 13.35
CA LEU A 91 8.06 -8.75 12.50
C LEU A 91 9.09 -8.66 11.38
N SER A 92 9.71 -9.79 11.06
CA SER A 92 10.48 -10.01 9.84
C SER A 92 9.55 -10.53 8.76
N VAL A 93 9.34 -9.75 7.70
CA VAL A 93 8.53 -10.12 6.55
C VAL A 93 9.41 -10.84 5.52
N LYS A 94 8.89 -11.85 4.82
CA LYS A 94 9.64 -12.48 3.73
C LYS A 94 10.00 -11.44 2.66
N PRO A 95 11.24 -11.43 2.13
CA PRO A 95 11.66 -10.42 1.16
C PRO A 95 10.72 -10.27 -0.04
N SER A 96 10.25 -11.38 -0.62
CA SER A 96 9.32 -11.37 -1.75
C SER A 96 7.96 -10.73 -1.42
N ASP A 97 7.43 -10.98 -0.22
CA ASP A 97 6.17 -10.38 0.24
C ASP A 97 6.37 -8.88 0.44
N PHE A 98 7.49 -8.50 1.07
CA PHE A 98 7.84 -7.10 1.31
C PHE A 98 8.04 -6.31 0.02
N GLU A 99 8.74 -6.86 -0.97
CA GLU A 99 8.94 -6.22 -2.27
C GLU A 99 7.62 -5.92 -2.99
N ASN A 100 6.66 -6.85 -2.92
CA ASN A 100 5.34 -6.66 -3.49
C ASN A 100 4.53 -5.58 -2.76
N ILE A 101 4.58 -5.57 -1.42
CA ILE A 101 3.95 -4.53 -0.59
C ILE A 101 4.58 -3.16 -0.86
N ALA A 102 5.91 -3.09 -0.96
CA ALA A 102 6.64 -1.86 -1.25
C ALA A 102 6.29 -1.31 -2.65
N ALA A 103 6.16 -2.19 -3.66
CA ALA A 103 5.72 -1.78 -4.99
C ALA A 103 4.28 -1.22 -4.99
N LEU A 104 3.37 -1.82 -4.22
CA LEU A 104 2.01 -1.31 -4.03
C LEU A 104 2.01 0.05 -3.31
N ALA A 105 2.85 0.22 -2.29
CA ALA A 105 3.04 1.49 -1.59
C ALA A 105 3.54 2.59 -2.53
N ILE A 106 4.56 2.32 -3.35
CA ILE A 106 5.09 3.28 -4.34
C ILE A 106 4.02 3.68 -5.35
N THR A 107 3.21 2.72 -5.82
CA THR A 107 2.12 2.98 -6.76
C THR A 107 1.03 3.85 -6.10
N THR A 108 0.67 3.53 -4.86
CA THR A 108 -0.33 4.28 -4.07
C THR A 108 0.13 5.70 -3.76
N ALA A 109 1.41 5.91 -3.45
CA ALA A 109 2.00 7.23 -3.29
C ALA A 109 1.98 8.08 -4.58
N GLY A 110 1.81 7.44 -5.75
CA GLY A 110 1.67 8.12 -7.03
C GLY A 110 0.23 8.52 -7.39
N LEU A 111 -0.76 8.20 -6.54
CA LEU A 111 -2.14 8.61 -6.77
C LEU A 111 -2.28 10.13 -6.65
N PRO A 112 -3.21 10.76 -7.40
CA PRO A 112 -3.43 12.19 -7.30
C PRO A 112 -3.99 12.55 -5.92
N SER A 113 -3.58 13.72 -5.41
CA SER A 113 -4.24 14.30 -4.24
C SER A 113 -5.69 14.62 -4.57
N THR A 114 -6.62 14.26 -3.68
CA THR A 114 -8.06 14.38 -3.90
C THR A 114 -8.67 15.68 -3.35
N GLY A 115 -7.85 16.63 -2.87
CA GLY A 115 -8.31 17.96 -2.39
C GLY A 115 -8.49 18.06 -0.87
N GLN A 116 -9.22 19.09 -0.40
CA GLN A 116 -9.30 19.50 1.02
C GLN A 116 -9.89 18.47 1.99
N PHE A 117 -10.48 17.40 1.46
CA PHE A 117 -10.93 16.23 2.20
C PHE A 117 -10.25 15.04 1.53
N ARG A 118 -9.00 14.73 1.93
CA ARG A 118 -8.11 13.69 1.36
C ARG A 118 -8.64 12.27 1.54
N TYR A 119 -9.88 12.01 1.15
CA TYR A 119 -10.62 10.81 1.44
C TYR A 119 -11.30 10.28 0.17
N PHE A 120 -11.05 9.01 -0.12
CA PHE A 120 -11.88 8.22 -1.01
C PHE A 120 -13.08 7.74 -0.19
N LEU A 121 -14.28 8.22 -0.51
CA LEU A 121 -15.52 7.83 0.16
C LEU A 121 -16.10 6.57 -0.48
N ILE A 122 -16.22 5.49 0.29
CA ILE A 122 -16.88 4.26 -0.14
C ILE A 122 -18.30 4.28 0.43
N ASN A 123 -19.28 4.46 -0.46
CA ASN A 123 -20.73 4.56 -0.22
C ASN A 123 -21.21 5.82 0.54
N ASP A 124 -22.22 6.46 -0.04
CA ASP A 124 -22.95 7.57 0.54
C ASP A 124 -23.73 7.12 1.79
N TYR A 125 -23.91 8.08 2.67
CA TYR A 125 -24.71 8.07 3.88
C TYR A 125 -26.15 7.60 3.60
N SER A 126 -26.41 6.30 3.66
CA SER A 126 -27.62 5.73 4.27
C SER A 126 -27.66 4.20 4.17
N SER A 127 -27.78 3.56 5.34
CA SER A 127 -28.23 2.19 5.56
C SER A 127 -27.33 1.04 5.08
N ILE A 128 -26.29 0.74 5.87
CA ILE A 128 -26.03 -0.67 6.22
C ILE A 128 -26.73 -0.91 7.57
N GLU A 129 -27.54 -1.96 7.71
CA GLU A 129 -28.03 -2.45 9.01
C GLU A 129 -26.87 -3.04 9.83
N GLN A 130 -25.97 -2.17 10.29
CA GLN A 130 -25.03 -2.43 11.37
C GLN A 130 -25.02 -1.18 12.24
N ALA A 131 -24.82 -1.33 13.55
CA ALA A 131 -24.77 -0.20 14.46
C ALA A 131 -23.56 0.70 14.11
N HIS A 132 -23.78 1.73 13.29
CA HIS A 132 -22.77 2.69 12.82
C HIS A 132 -22.49 3.76 13.88
N SER A 133 -21.71 3.47 14.90
CA SER A 133 -21.27 4.51 15.82
C SER A 133 -19.96 5.20 15.41
N ASP A 134 -19.07 4.52 14.65
CA ASP A 134 -17.65 4.88 14.71
C ASP A 134 -16.97 5.32 13.40
N TRP A 135 -17.64 5.18 12.24
CA TRP A 135 -17.24 5.74 10.93
C TRP A 135 -15.72 5.69 10.62
N PRO A 136 -15.13 4.48 10.43
CA PRO A 136 -13.68 4.34 10.35
C PRO A 136 -13.09 4.94 9.06
N ILE A 137 -12.02 5.71 9.23
CA ILE A 137 -11.14 6.16 8.14
C ILE A 137 -9.84 5.37 8.21
N HIS A 138 -9.39 4.82 7.09
CA HIS A 138 -8.04 4.26 6.97
C HIS A 138 -7.15 5.26 6.25
N TYR A 139 -6.16 5.79 6.96
CA TYR A 139 -5.10 6.62 6.41
C TYR A 139 -3.94 5.73 5.98
N VAL A 140 -3.53 5.86 4.73
CA VAL A 140 -2.37 5.19 4.15
C VAL A 140 -1.33 6.23 3.83
N SER A 141 -0.25 6.24 4.62
CA SER A 141 0.90 7.13 4.42
C SER A 141 2.04 6.36 3.75
N ALA A 142 2.15 6.48 2.43
CA ALA A 142 3.11 5.73 1.63
C ALA A 142 4.29 6.61 1.20
N THR A 143 5.51 6.08 1.30
CA THR A 143 6.74 6.83 1.00
C THR A 143 7.22 6.57 -0.42
N LYS A 144 7.44 7.65 -1.18
CA LYS A 144 8.04 7.64 -2.52
C LYS A 144 9.12 8.70 -2.60
N SER A 145 10.32 8.30 -3.00
CA SER A 145 11.49 9.20 -3.10
C SER A 145 11.77 9.99 -1.81
N GLY A 146 11.54 9.37 -0.64
CA GLY A 146 11.75 9.98 0.68
C GLY A 146 10.63 10.92 1.15
N VAL A 147 9.55 11.05 0.38
CA VAL A 147 8.39 11.89 0.72
C VAL A 147 7.19 10.99 1.02
N GLN A 148 6.49 11.27 2.12
CA GLN A 148 5.24 10.59 2.48
C GLN A 148 4.05 11.21 1.75
N HIS A 149 3.18 10.36 1.21
CA HIS A 149 1.95 10.72 0.54
C HIS A 149 0.79 10.03 1.23
N VAL A 150 -0.17 10.81 1.72
CA VAL A 150 -1.29 10.31 2.49
C VAL A 150 -2.54 10.19 1.63
N ASN A 151 -3.18 9.03 1.71
CA ASN A 151 -4.48 8.75 1.11
C ASN A 151 -5.41 8.23 2.20
N GLY A 152 -6.55 8.89 2.43
CA GLY A 152 -7.60 8.40 3.31
C GLY A 152 -8.65 7.58 2.58
N VAL A 153 -9.19 6.55 3.21
CA VAL A 153 -10.32 5.76 2.71
C VAL A 153 -11.37 5.63 3.80
N TYR A 154 -12.58 6.12 3.52
CA TYR A 154 -13.71 6.04 4.42
C TYR A 154 -14.49 4.75 4.18
N GLY A 155 -14.83 4.02 5.25
CA GLY A 155 -15.72 2.87 5.15
C GLY A 155 -15.12 1.64 4.45
N PHE A 156 -13.80 1.50 4.43
CA PHE A 156 -13.15 0.33 3.83
C PHE A 156 -13.58 -0.98 4.51
N ASP A 157 -14.17 -1.90 3.74
CA ASP A 157 -14.66 -3.20 4.19
C ASP A 157 -14.01 -4.40 3.46
N GLY A 158 -13.13 -4.11 2.49
CA GLY A 158 -12.47 -5.12 1.65
C GLY A 158 -13.41 -5.83 0.65
N LYS A 159 -14.65 -5.39 0.50
CA LYS A 159 -15.67 -6.02 -0.38
C LYS A 159 -16.14 -5.05 -1.46
N THR A 160 -16.51 -3.83 -1.09
CA THR A 160 -16.91 -2.80 -2.05
C THR A 160 -15.73 -1.90 -2.39
N THR A 161 -15.59 -1.60 -3.69
CA THR A 161 -14.64 -0.61 -4.17
C THR A 161 -15.33 0.60 -4.77
N LYS A 162 -16.66 0.61 -4.91
CA LYS A 162 -17.38 1.72 -5.53
C LYS A 162 -17.27 2.97 -4.67
N LEU A 163 -16.88 4.08 -5.29
CA LEU A 163 -16.81 5.38 -4.63
C LEU A 163 -18.13 6.11 -4.80
N ASP A 164 -18.54 6.81 -3.75
CA ASP A 164 -19.75 7.60 -3.77
C ASP A 164 -19.60 8.88 -2.91
N PRO A 165 -19.54 10.07 -3.53
CA PRO A 165 -19.47 10.29 -4.97
C PRO A 165 -18.12 9.86 -5.57
N ALA A 166 -18.01 9.88 -6.90
CA ALA A 166 -16.73 9.69 -7.58
C ALA A 166 -15.70 10.76 -7.14
N VAL A 167 -14.46 10.35 -6.90
CA VAL A 167 -13.40 11.23 -6.38
C VAL A 167 -12.28 11.35 -7.42
N ALA A 168 -11.90 12.56 -7.80
CA ALA A 168 -10.81 12.82 -8.75
C ALA A 168 -10.89 11.99 -10.06
N GLY A 169 -12.11 11.76 -10.56
CA GLY A 169 -12.37 10.96 -11.77
C GLY A 169 -12.41 9.44 -11.54
N TYR A 170 -12.18 8.97 -10.31
CA TYR A 170 -12.32 7.58 -9.93
C TYR A 170 -13.76 7.25 -9.52
N GLN A 171 -14.35 6.26 -10.18
CA GLN A 171 -15.64 5.67 -9.80
C GLN A 171 -15.47 4.52 -8.80
N ASN A 172 -14.26 3.97 -8.70
CA ASN A 172 -13.90 2.90 -7.77
C ASN A 172 -12.57 3.24 -7.11
N LEU A 173 -12.36 2.74 -5.89
CA LEU A 173 -11.13 2.86 -5.14
C LEU A 173 -9.96 2.40 -6.02
N PRO A 174 -8.90 3.21 -6.16
CA PRO A 174 -7.74 2.81 -6.95
C PRO A 174 -7.21 1.46 -6.49
N LYS A 175 -6.94 0.58 -7.46
CA LYS A 175 -6.62 -0.81 -7.17
C LYS A 175 -5.43 -0.99 -6.22
N SER A 176 -4.36 -0.21 -6.41
CA SER A 176 -3.18 -0.27 -5.55
C SER A 176 -3.50 0.07 -4.09
N LEU A 177 -4.39 1.03 -3.86
CA LEU A 177 -4.84 1.44 -2.53
C LEU A 177 -5.74 0.37 -1.90
N ASN A 178 -6.67 -0.20 -2.66
CA ASN A 178 -7.52 -1.30 -2.23
C ASN A 178 -6.70 -2.54 -1.82
N ASP A 179 -5.76 -2.94 -2.66
CA ASP A 179 -4.92 -4.12 -2.43
C ASP A 179 -4.02 -3.90 -1.21
N LEU A 180 -3.42 -2.70 -1.09
CA LEU A 180 -2.54 -2.36 0.03
C LEU A 180 -3.31 -2.35 1.36
N LEU A 181 -4.52 -1.79 1.40
CA LEU A 181 -5.39 -1.85 2.58
C LEU A 181 -5.80 -3.28 2.92
N SER A 182 -6.13 -4.09 1.90
CA SER A 182 -6.48 -5.50 2.08
C SER A 182 -5.36 -6.31 2.72
N LEU A 183 -4.10 -6.03 2.34
CA LEU A 183 -2.91 -6.64 2.95
C LEU A 183 -2.65 -6.08 4.36
N ALA A 184 -2.87 -4.78 4.57
CA ALA A 184 -2.65 -4.15 5.87
C ALA A 184 -3.55 -4.72 6.97
N VAL A 185 -4.84 -4.93 6.67
CA VAL A 185 -5.81 -5.47 7.65
C VAL A 185 -5.57 -6.96 7.98
N GLU A 186 -4.67 -7.66 7.27
CA GLU A 186 -4.21 -8.98 7.72
C GLU A 186 -3.53 -8.91 9.09
N ALA A 187 -2.85 -7.79 9.39
CA ALA A 187 -2.18 -7.58 10.66
C ALA A 187 -3.13 -7.34 11.85
N GLU A 188 -4.42 -7.10 11.60
CA GLU A 188 -5.41 -6.90 12.67
C GLU A 188 -6.13 -8.20 13.07
N LYS A 189 -6.26 -9.15 12.13
CA LYS A 189 -7.20 -10.29 12.25
C LYS A 189 -6.85 -11.32 13.33
N ASP A 190 -5.60 -11.38 13.76
CA ASP A 190 -5.13 -12.40 14.72
C ASP A 190 -4.78 -11.83 16.10
N ASN A 191 -5.10 -10.56 16.36
CA ASN A 191 -4.75 -9.89 17.60
C ASN A 191 -5.92 -10.01 18.58
N GLY A 192 -5.94 -11.12 19.33
CA GLY A 192 -6.72 -11.21 20.57
C GLY A 192 -6.34 -10.09 21.55
N ALA A 193 -7.10 -9.91 22.63
CA ALA A 193 -7.01 -8.82 23.61
C ALA A 193 -5.69 -8.74 24.43
N ALA A 194 -4.54 -8.93 23.79
CA ALA A 194 -3.22 -8.79 24.35
C ALA A 194 -2.90 -7.31 24.57
N THR A 195 -2.31 -7.02 25.73
CA THR A 195 -1.78 -5.70 26.09
C THR A 195 -0.58 -5.41 25.19
N GLY A 196 -0.80 -4.70 24.08
CA GLY A 196 0.25 -4.39 23.10
C GLY A 196 1.37 -3.49 23.66
N ASP A 197 2.51 -3.47 22.96
CA ASP A 197 3.64 -2.57 23.23
C ASP A 197 3.29 -1.14 22.77
N SER A 198 2.58 -0.41 23.63
CA SER A 198 2.22 1.00 23.42
C SER A 198 3.43 1.90 23.16
N THR A 199 4.61 1.57 23.69
CA THR A 199 5.82 2.35 23.47
C THR A 199 6.28 2.20 22.02
N MET A 200 6.30 0.99 21.49
CA MET A 200 6.61 0.76 20.08
C MET A 200 5.58 1.42 19.16
N ILE A 201 4.29 1.27 19.46
CA ILE A 201 3.20 1.89 18.70
C ILE A 201 3.40 3.42 18.62
N ASN A 202 3.68 4.08 19.74
CA ASN A 202 3.90 5.52 19.78
C ASN A 202 5.15 5.96 18.99
N LYS A 203 6.24 5.17 19.02
CA LYS A 203 7.43 5.41 18.18
C LYS A 203 7.08 5.33 16.70
N VAL A 204 6.30 4.32 16.29
CA VAL A 204 5.87 4.17 14.90
C VAL A 204 4.97 5.33 14.47
N LYS A 205 3.97 5.69 15.27
CA LYS A 205 3.09 6.84 14.99
C LYS A 205 3.87 8.13 14.81
N SER A 206 4.92 8.35 15.59
CA SER A 206 5.74 9.58 15.52
C SER A 206 6.46 9.78 14.18
N VAL A 207 6.60 8.72 13.36
CA VAL A 207 7.24 8.81 12.04
C VAL A 207 6.25 8.74 10.88
N ILE A 208 4.96 8.49 11.15
CA ILE A 208 3.89 8.48 10.14
C ILE A 208 3.27 9.86 10.05
N GLN A 209 3.19 10.41 8.84
CA GLN A 209 2.45 11.63 8.57
C GLN A 209 0.97 11.29 8.30
N LEU A 210 0.05 12.00 8.98
CA LEU A 210 -1.41 11.86 8.85
C LEU A 210 -2.12 13.16 8.45
N ASP A 211 -1.34 14.24 8.28
CA ASP A 211 -1.68 15.56 7.71
C ASP A 211 -3.06 16.18 8.02
#